data_AF-A0A5C4M495-F1
#
_entry.id   AF-A0A5C4M495-F1
#
_cell.length_a   1.000
_cell.length_b   1.000
_cell.length_c   1.000
_cell.angle_alpha   90.00
_cell.angle_beta   90.00
_cell.angle_gamma   90.00
#
_symmetry.space_group_name_H-M   'P 1'
#
loop_
_entity.id
_entity.type
_entity.pdbx_description
1 polymer ?
#
loop_
_entity_poly.entity_id
_entity_poly.type
_entity_poly.pdbx_seq_one_letter_code
_entity_poly.pdbx_strand_id
1 'polypeptide(L)'
;MSYPLYRRGTFAVIDGKSCPVSYKVGENYVQLASGDSTEPIPVDMCARVVSVQVYATYRGHGVLVDDMDEAGTARVMEAEWDGEWATVNGFLHENKYEYFKTVDVTDLRDYYEKQVDLLFGRWRSVHFSRPIEGHPLGGGWANGRPAIIDGRPRSGLLETEDGRPVEVTTRAEYFGHPCEIAGITADGAVGLYYLGKDSERAEADGFEPDENGRWARAVHIYDLARYQEHHADLYFDTWLRGRGNR
;
A
#
# COMPACT_ATOMS: atom_id res chain seq x y z
N MET A 1 -11.09 -21.48 13.73
CA MET A 1 -10.12 -21.31 12.63
C MET A 1 -9.36 -20.04 12.97
N SER A 2 -8.04 -20.11 13.11
CA SER A 2 -7.22 -18.89 13.22
C SER A 2 -7.38 -18.09 11.92
N TYR A 3 -7.45 -16.75 12.04
CA TYR A 3 -7.39 -15.92 10.84
C TYR A 3 -5.98 -16.03 10.25
N PRO A 4 -5.82 -16.23 8.94
CA PRO A 4 -4.50 -16.39 8.35
C PRO A 4 -3.62 -15.14 8.52
N LEU A 5 -2.34 -15.42 8.75
CA LEU A 5 -1.16 -14.57 8.91
C LEU A 5 -1.38 -13.05 8.88
N TYR A 6 -1.34 -12.45 10.07
CA TYR A 6 -0.93 -11.07 10.24
C TYR A 6 0.57 -10.95 9.88
N ARG A 7 0.91 -10.11 8.89
CA ARG A 7 2.32 -9.82 8.56
C ARG A 7 2.59 -8.32 8.63
N ARG A 8 3.64 -7.98 9.38
CA ARG A 8 4.17 -6.64 9.52
C ARG A 8 5.68 -6.68 9.48
N GLY A 9 6.29 -5.60 9.00
CA GLY A 9 7.72 -5.44 8.93
C GLY A 9 8.21 -5.39 7.49
N THR A 10 9.46 -5.76 7.27
CA THR A 10 10.10 -5.66 5.96
C THR A 10 10.28 -7.04 5.36
N PHE A 11 9.91 -7.18 4.09
CA PHE A 11 9.97 -8.45 3.36
C PHE A 11 10.67 -8.25 2.02
N ALA A 12 11.50 -9.22 1.62
CA ALA A 12 12.05 -9.33 0.28
C ALA A 12 11.38 -10.48 -0.46
N VAL A 13 11.02 -10.27 -1.73
CA VAL A 13 10.55 -11.37 -2.59
C VAL A 13 11.74 -11.91 -3.37
N ILE A 14 12.15 -13.14 -3.04
CA ILE A 14 13.31 -13.84 -3.60
C ILE A 14 12.81 -15.14 -4.22
N ASP A 15 13.06 -15.35 -5.52
CA ASP A 15 12.56 -16.51 -6.27
C ASP A 15 11.05 -16.76 -6.10
N GLY A 16 10.27 -15.67 -6.04
CA GLY A 16 8.81 -15.71 -5.87
C GLY A 16 8.33 -15.95 -4.43
N LYS A 17 9.21 -16.05 -3.45
CA LYS A 17 8.88 -16.23 -2.03
C LYS A 17 9.17 -14.98 -1.22
N SER A 18 8.23 -14.58 -0.37
CA SER A 18 8.37 -13.46 0.57
C SER A 18 9.09 -13.92 1.83
N CYS A 19 10.29 -13.39 2.04
CA CYS A 19 11.13 -13.67 3.20
C CYS A 19 11.19 -12.44 4.11
N PRO A 20 11.04 -12.57 5.44
CA PRO A 20 11.26 -11.47 6.37
C PRO A 20 12.74 -11.08 6.37
N VAL A 21 12.99 -9.78 6.27
CA VAL A 21 14.35 -9.22 6.17
C VAL A 21 14.50 -7.96 7.01
N SER A 22 15.75 -7.60 7.31
CA SER A 22 16.13 -6.23 7.64
C SER A 22 16.67 -5.54 6.39
N TYR A 23 16.20 -4.33 6.13
CA TYR A 23 16.66 -3.48 5.03
C TYR A 23 16.57 -2.02 5.44
N LYS A 24 17.63 -1.28 5.15
CA LYS A 24 17.63 0.18 5.26
C LYS A 24 17.55 0.77 3.85
N VAL A 25 16.60 1.69 3.64
CA VAL A 25 16.38 2.33 2.34
C VAL A 25 17.68 2.94 1.81
N GLY A 26 18.04 2.58 0.58
CA GLY A 26 19.26 3.03 -0.09
C GLY A 26 20.46 2.07 0.04
N GLU A 27 20.35 1.01 0.85
CA GLU A 27 21.37 -0.05 0.87
C GLU A 27 21.25 -0.98 -0.34
N ASN A 28 22.36 -1.67 -0.64
CA ASN A 28 22.47 -2.60 -1.78
C ASN A 28 22.16 -4.05 -1.42
N TYR A 29 21.92 -4.34 -0.14
CA TYR A 29 21.70 -5.69 0.35
C TYR A 29 20.56 -5.74 1.36
N VAL A 30 19.84 -6.85 1.40
CA VAL A 30 18.95 -7.22 2.50
C VAL A 30 19.62 -8.25 3.40
N GLN A 31 19.28 -8.23 4.68
CA GLN A 31 19.70 -9.25 5.65
C GLN A 31 18.49 -10.14 5.95
N LEU A 32 18.60 -11.46 5.73
CA LEU A 32 17.56 -12.38 6.19
C LEU A 32 17.45 -12.32 7.71
N ALA A 33 16.22 -12.44 8.24
CA ALA A 33 16.04 -12.63 9.67
C ALA A 33 16.83 -13.88 10.12
N SER A 34 17.56 -13.76 11.23
CA SER A 34 18.57 -14.74 11.68
C SER A 34 18.05 -16.19 11.70
N GLY A 35 18.68 -17.08 10.92
CA GLY A 35 18.41 -18.52 10.91
C GLY A 35 18.74 -19.23 9.59
N ASP A 36 18.51 -18.57 8.45
CA ASP A 36 18.53 -19.23 7.14
C ASP A 36 19.79 -18.95 6.29
N SER A 37 20.45 -17.81 6.49
CA SER A 37 21.76 -17.48 5.92
C SER A 37 22.39 -16.32 6.68
N THR A 38 23.72 -16.35 6.87
CA THR A 38 24.48 -15.21 7.41
C THR A 38 24.97 -14.25 6.32
N GLU A 39 24.83 -14.63 5.04
CA GLU A 39 25.30 -13.80 3.94
C GLU A 39 24.19 -12.85 3.45
N PRO A 40 24.49 -11.54 3.32
CA PRO A 40 23.55 -10.57 2.77
C PRO A 40 23.19 -10.88 1.32
N ILE A 41 21.92 -10.69 0.96
CA ILE A 41 21.43 -10.90 -0.40
C ILE A 41 21.41 -9.56 -1.14
N PRO A 42 22.05 -9.42 -2.31
CA PRO A 42 21.95 -8.21 -3.13
C PRO A 42 20.50 -7.90 -3.48
N VAL A 43 20.08 -6.64 -3.35
CA VAL A 43 18.68 -6.28 -3.67
C VAL A 43 18.34 -6.44 -5.15
N ASP A 44 19.34 -6.53 -6.03
CA ASP A 44 19.15 -6.79 -7.46
C ASP A 44 18.73 -8.27 -7.73
N MET A 45 18.89 -9.15 -6.73
CA MET A 45 18.34 -10.52 -6.75
C MET A 45 16.92 -10.58 -6.18
N CYS A 46 16.44 -9.50 -5.58
CA CYS A 46 15.09 -9.43 -5.04
C CYS A 46 14.15 -8.87 -6.12
N ALA A 47 13.03 -9.54 -6.38
CA ALA A 47 11.99 -9.00 -7.25
C ALA A 47 11.42 -7.68 -6.70
N ARG A 48 11.35 -7.58 -5.35
CA ARG A 48 10.99 -6.36 -4.61
C ARG A 48 11.41 -6.48 -3.15
N VAL A 49 11.56 -5.34 -2.49
CA VAL A 49 11.65 -5.24 -1.03
C VAL A 49 10.55 -4.29 -0.58
N VAL A 50 9.67 -4.77 0.29
CA VAL A 50 8.47 -4.04 0.73
C VAL A 50 8.42 -3.89 2.23
N SER A 51 7.94 -2.74 2.69
CA SER A 51 7.49 -2.58 4.08
C SER A 51 5.99 -2.81 4.14
N VAL A 52 5.56 -3.74 4.99
CA VAL A 52 4.17 -4.12 5.16
C VAL A 52 3.64 -3.58 6.48
N GLN A 53 2.51 -2.89 6.39
CA GLN A 53 1.68 -2.47 7.52
C GLN A 53 0.25 -2.91 7.26
N VAL A 54 -0.47 -3.24 8.32
CA VAL A 54 -1.86 -3.70 8.24
C VAL A 54 -2.77 -2.62 8.78
N TYR A 55 -3.88 -2.40 8.08
CA TYR A 55 -4.88 -1.42 8.43
C TYR A 55 -6.27 -2.05 8.36
N ALA A 56 -7.19 -1.42 9.07
CA ALA A 56 -8.61 -1.73 9.05
C ALA A 56 -9.41 -0.47 9.38
N THR A 57 -10.73 -0.58 9.34
CA THR A 57 -11.67 0.43 9.82
C THR A 57 -12.24 -0.02 11.17
N TYR A 58 -12.19 0.84 12.19
CA TYR A 58 -12.92 0.67 13.46
C TYR A 58 -13.92 1.80 13.61
N ARG A 59 -15.22 1.47 13.66
CA ARG A 59 -16.33 2.45 13.78
C ARG A 59 -16.26 3.59 12.74
N GLY A 60 -15.86 3.27 11.52
CA GLY A 60 -15.79 4.23 10.41
C GLY A 60 -14.48 5.02 10.30
N HIS A 61 -13.50 4.78 11.19
CA HIS A 61 -12.18 5.43 11.13
C HIS A 61 -11.07 4.43 10.87
N GLY A 62 -10.08 4.85 10.09
CA GLY A 62 -8.87 4.09 9.81
C GLY A 62 -8.04 3.85 11.07
N VAL A 63 -7.66 2.59 11.27
CA VAL A 63 -6.74 2.17 12.32
C VAL A 63 -5.63 1.30 11.75
N LEU A 64 -4.43 1.43 12.29
CA LEU A 64 -3.33 0.51 12.05
C LEU A 64 -3.47 -0.67 13.01
N VAL A 65 -3.44 -1.89 12.49
CA VAL A 65 -3.39 -3.11 13.32
C VAL A 65 -1.93 -3.31 13.72
N ASP A 66 -1.63 -3.10 15.00
CA ASP A 66 -0.28 -3.14 15.56
C ASP A 66 0.12 -4.57 15.94
N ASP A 67 -0.82 -5.34 16.48
CA ASP A 67 -0.68 -6.73 16.85
C ASP A 67 -2.05 -7.44 16.85
N MET A 68 -2.04 -8.77 16.72
CA MET A 68 -3.26 -9.58 16.79
C MET A 68 -2.96 -10.97 17.32
N ASP A 69 -3.70 -11.40 18.34
CA ASP A 69 -3.54 -12.71 18.96
C ASP A 69 -4.44 -13.80 18.34
N GLU A 70 -4.17 -15.05 18.70
CA GLU A 70 -4.97 -16.20 18.24
C GLU A 70 -6.40 -16.21 18.81
N ALA A 71 -6.63 -15.50 19.92
CA ALA A 71 -7.95 -15.37 20.53
C ALA A 71 -8.87 -14.45 19.71
N GLY A 72 -8.34 -13.69 18.75
CA GLY A 72 -9.09 -12.73 17.95
C GLY A 72 -9.11 -11.34 18.57
N THR A 73 -8.18 -11.05 19.46
CA THR A 73 -7.97 -9.72 20.01
C THR A 73 -6.94 -8.99 19.16
N ALA A 74 -7.27 -7.78 18.69
CA ALA A 74 -6.36 -6.93 17.94
C ALA A 74 -5.97 -5.71 18.77
N ARG A 75 -4.66 -5.42 18.83
CA ARG A 75 -4.17 -4.12 19.26
C ARG A 75 -4.16 -3.20 18.04
N VAL A 76 -4.89 -2.10 18.14
CA VAL A 76 -5.02 -1.12 17.06
C VAL A 76 -4.53 0.25 17.50
N MET A 77 -3.99 1.01 16.55
CA MET A 77 -3.55 2.39 16.71
C MET A 77 -4.39 3.29 15.81
N GLU A 78 -4.81 4.45 16.31
CA GLU A 78 -5.49 5.46 15.49
C GLU A 78 -4.56 5.95 14.37
N ALA A 79 -5.06 6.02 13.12
CA ALA A 79 -4.22 6.25 11.93
C ALA A 79 -4.54 7.55 11.17
N GLU A 80 -5.59 8.27 11.56
CA GLU A 80 -6.06 9.49 10.89
C GLU A 80 -5.65 10.78 11.62
N TRP A 81 -4.91 10.66 12.74
CA TRP A 81 -4.45 11.77 13.57
C TRP A 81 -5.59 12.53 14.27
N ASP A 82 -6.73 11.87 14.47
CA ASP A 82 -7.87 12.41 15.21
C ASP A 82 -7.84 11.98 16.68
N GLY A 83 -7.02 12.69 17.47
CA GLY A 83 -6.87 12.41 18.90
C GLY A 83 -8.14 12.66 19.72
N GLU A 84 -9.03 13.55 19.28
CA GLU A 84 -10.31 13.80 19.95
C GLU A 84 -11.23 12.59 19.77
N TRP A 85 -11.39 12.13 18.54
CA TRP A 85 -12.14 10.91 18.25
C TRP A 85 -11.56 9.69 18.97
N ALA A 86 -10.24 9.53 18.96
CA ALA A 86 -9.55 8.44 19.64
C ALA A 86 -9.89 8.41 21.14
N THR A 87 -9.81 9.56 21.80
CA THR A 87 -10.11 9.72 23.22
C THR A 87 -11.57 9.38 23.53
N VAL A 88 -12.51 9.91 22.74
CA VAL A 88 -13.96 9.65 22.90
C VAL A 88 -14.27 8.16 22.72
N ASN A 89 -13.55 7.47 21.84
CA ASN A 89 -13.72 6.05 21.57
C ASN A 89 -12.87 5.14 22.47
N GLY A 90 -12.25 5.68 23.52
CA GLY A 90 -11.54 4.90 24.54
C GLY A 90 -10.21 4.32 24.09
N PHE A 91 -9.54 4.97 23.13
CA PHE A 91 -8.12 4.73 22.90
C PHE A 91 -7.30 5.42 24.00
N LEU A 92 -6.21 4.78 24.41
CA LEU A 92 -5.29 5.28 25.42
C LEU A 92 -4.09 5.91 24.74
N HIS A 93 -3.69 7.08 25.23
CA HIS A 93 -2.52 7.81 24.75
C HIS A 93 -1.26 7.20 25.37
N GLU A 94 -0.50 6.41 24.60
CA GLU A 94 0.70 5.72 25.12
C GLU A 94 2.00 6.48 24.79
N ASN A 95 2.10 7.02 23.57
CA ASN A 95 3.24 7.83 23.12
C ASN A 95 2.74 9.14 22.51
N LYS A 96 3.62 10.13 22.35
CA LYS A 96 3.26 11.40 21.72
C LYS A 96 2.62 11.17 20.33
N TYR A 97 1.36 11.58 20.19
CA TYR A 97 0.52 11.38 18.99
C TYR A 97 0.10 9.94 18.66
N GLU A 98 0.31 8.96 19.54
CA GLU A 98 -0.09 7.57 19.29
C GLU A 98 -1.14 7.11 20.31
N TYR A 99 -2.33 6.82 19.81
CA TYR A 99 -3.47 6.36 20.60
C TYR A 99 -3.75 4.91 20.28
N PHE A 100 -3.72 4.04 21.30
CA PHE A 100 -3.88 2.60 21.15
C PHE A 100 -5.14 2.07 21.83
N LYS A 101 -5.70 1.01 21.28
CA LYS A 101 -6.82 0.30 21.89
C LYS A 101 -6.73 -1.18 21.59
N THR A 102 -7.16 -1.99 22.53
CA THR A 102 -7.42 -3.41 22.32
C THR A 102 -8.89 -3.60 21.96
N VAL A 103 -9.16 -4.22 20.81
CA VAL A 103 -10.50 -4.47 20.29
C VAL A 103 -10.66 -5.93 19.88
N ASP A 104 -11.90 -6.41 19.81
CA ASP A 104 -12.17 -7.68 19.16
C ASP A 104 -12.02 -7.51 17.65
N VAL A 105 -11.37 -8.45 16.97
CA VAL A 105 -11.18 -8.42 15.51
C VAL A 105 -12.51 -8.37 14.75
N THR A 106 -13.59 -8.84 15.37
CA THR A 106 -14.96 -8.76 14.82
C THR A 106 -15.54 -7.35 14.79
N ASP A 107 -14.92 -6.38 15.47
CA ASP A 107 -15.25 -4.96 15.36
C ASP A 107 -14.55 -4.26 14.18
N LEU A 108 -13.57 -4.92 13.54
CA LEU A 108 -12.81 -4.37 12.42
C LEU A 108 -13.50 -4.64 11.08
N ARG A 109 -13.37 -3.71 10.13
CA ARG A 109 -13.87 -3.81 8.76
C ARG A 109 -12.78 -3.39 7.77
N ASP A 110 -13.00 -3.61 6.48
CA ASP A 110 -12.11 -3.14 5.40
C ASP A 110 -10.63 -3.47 5.66
N TYR A 111 -10.35 -4.71 6.04
CA TYR A 111 -8.99 -5.13 6.39
C TYR A 111 -8.09 -5.15 5.14
N TYR A 112 -6.92 -4.52 5.21
CA TYR A 112 -5.99 -4.47 4.09
C TYR A 112 -4.53 -4.39 4.53
N GLU A 113 -3.63 -4.82 3.65
CA GLU A 113 -2.20 -4.55 3.78
C GLU A 113 -1.79 -3.37 2.90
N LYS A 114 -0.99 -2.48 3.49
CA LYS A 114 -0.27 -1.43 2.80
C LYS A 114 1.18 -1.88 2.61
N GLN A 115 1.59 -2.10 1.37
CA GLN A 115 2.95 -2.52 1.03
C GLN A 115 3.70 -1.38 0.35
N VAL A 116 4.59 -0.71 1.06
CA VAL A 116 5.44 0.34 0.49
C VAL A 116 6.62 -0.30 -0.23
N ASP A 117 6.81 0.00 -1.52
CA ASP A 117 7.95 -0.50 -2.29
C ASP A 117 9.21 0.30 -1.96
N LEU A 118 10.11 -0.31 -1.18
CA LEU A 118 11.34 0.31 -0.71
C LEU A 118 12.41 0.41 -1.82
N LEU A 119 12.23 -0.32 -2.94
CA LEU A 119 13.12 -0.24 -4.10
C LEU A 119 12.58 0.69 -5.19
N PHE A 120 11.39 1.28 -5.03
CA PHE A 120 10.76 2.12 -6.05
C PHE A 120 11.68 3.23 -6.56
N GLY A 121 12.40 3.93 -5.67
CA GLY A 121 13.32 5.00 -6.08
C GLY A 121 14.47 4.51 -6.97
N ARG A 122 14.99 3.30 -6.69
CA ARG A 122 16.04 2.66 -7.49
C ARG A 122 15.49 2.20 -8.83
N TRP A 123 14.38 1.45 -8.80
CA TRP A 123 13.68 1.01 -10.00
C TRP A 123 13.36 2.17 -10.94
N ARG A 124 12.75 3.25 -10.42
CA ARG A 124 12.42 4.45 -11.20
C ARG A 124 13.64 5.03 -11.91
N SER A 125 14.80 5.08 -11.23
CA SER A 125 16.03 5.65 -11.78
C SER A 125 16.71 4.77 -12.82
N VAL A 126 16.43 3.46 -12.83
CA VAL A 126 16.92 2.52 -13.86
C VAL A 126 16.08 2.61 -15.13
N HIS A 127 14.78 2.78 -15.01
CA HIS A 127 13.86 2.70 -16.15
C HIS A 127 13.54 4.05 -16.81
N PHE A 128 13.65 5.15 -16.08
CA PHE A 128 13.20 6.46 -16.58
C PHE A 128 14.28 7.52 -16.43
N SER A 129 14.35 8.38 -17.43
CA SER A 129 15.12 9.62 -17.34
C SER A 129 14.31 10.68 -16.61
N ARG A 130 14.98 11.59 -15.89
CA ARG A 130 14.28 12.76 -15.35
C ARG A 130 13.75 13.61 -16.52
N PRO A 131 12.54 14.18 -16.38
CA PRO A 131 12.00 15.03 -17.42
C PRO A 131 12.88 16.29 -17.52
N ILE A 132 13.12 16.75 -18.75
CA ILE A 132 13.80 18.02 -18.97
C ILE A 132 12.76 19.12 -18.73
N GLU A 133 13.11 20.08 -17.87
CA GLU A 133 12.22 21.19 -17.54
C GLU A 133 11.75 21.92 -18.82
N GLY A 134 10.44 22.17 -18.93
CA GLY A 134 9.83 22.82 -20.09
C GLY A 134 9.54 21.92 -21.29
N HIS A 135 9.92 20.64 -21.26
CA HIS A 135 9.49 19.67 -22.28
C HIS A 135 8.18 18.99 -21.86
N PRO A 136 7.13 19.06 -22.70
CA PRO A 136 5.89 18.36 -22.42
C PRO A 136 6.12 16.84 -22.41
N LEU A 137 5.38 16.14 -21.56
CA LEU A 137 5.32 14.69 -21.60
C LEU A 137 4.82 14.25 -22.97
N GLY A 138 5.55 13.35 -23.63
CA GLY A 138 5.23 12.88 -24.98
C GLY A 138 4.00 11.99 -25.02
N GLY A 139 3.63 11.36 -23.89
CA GLY A 139 2.50 10.46 -23.76
C GLY A 139 1.28 11.10 -23.11
N GLY A 140 0.20 11.28 -23.87
CA GLY A 140 -1.13 11.51 -23.33
C GLY A 140 -1.76 10.20 -22.86
N TRP A 141 -2.15 10.11 -21.59
CA TRP A 141 -3.03 9.04 -21.13
C TRP A 141 -4.48 9.40 -21.44
N ALA A 142 -4.95 8.98 -22.60
CA ALA A 142 -6.35 8.80 -22.89
C ALA A 142 -6.43 7.56 -23.78
N ASN A 143 -7.15 6.52 -23.35
CA ASN A 143 -7.52 5.33 -24.14
C ASN A 143 -6.59 4.10 -24.06
N GLY A 144 -6.48 3.52 -22.87
CA GLY A 144 -6.74 2.09 -22.76
C GLY A 144 -5.58 1.15 -23.10
N ARG A 145 -4.70 0.95 -22.12
CA ARG A 145 -4.35 -0.35 -21.51
C ARG A 145 -3.30 -0.08 -20.43
N PRO A 146 -3.45 -0.62 -19.21
CA PRO A 146 -2.42 -0.47 -18.17
C PRO A 146 -1.09 -0.97 -18.73
N ALA A 147 -0.14 -0.06 -18.94
CA ALA A 147 1.22 -0.41 -19.28
C ALA A 147 1.94 -0.79 -17.97
N ILE A 148 2.57 -1.96 -17.99
CA ILE A 148 3.32 -2.51 -16.86
C ILE A 148 4.79 -2.58 -17.29
N ILE A 149 5.68 -1.94 -16.54
CA ILE A 149 7.13 -1.96 -16.71
C ILE A 149 7.72 -2.78 -15.55
N ASP A 150 8.35 -3.91 -15.86
CA ASP A 150 9.01 -4.79 -14.88
C ASP A 150 8.18 -5.06 -13.62
N GLY A 151 6.92 -5.44 -13.85
CA GLY A 151 5.97 -5.79 -12.79
C GLY A 151 5.31 -4.62 -12.07
N ARG A 152 5.46 -3.37 -12.55
CA ARG A 152 4.82 -2.17 -11.97
C ARG A 152 4.01 -1.37 -13.01
N PRO A 153 2.81 -0.86 -12.66
CA PRO A 153 2.08 -1.08 -11.41
C PRO A 153 1.51 -2.51 -11.34
N ARG A 154 1.19 -2.97 -10.13
CA ARG A 154 0.40 -4.19 -9.92
C ARG A 154 -1.04 -3.82 -9.62
N SER A 155 -1.97 -4.50 -10.28
CA SER A 155 -3.39 -4.38 -10.00
C SER A 155 -4.13 -5.68 -10.30
N GLY A 156 -5.31 -5.83 -9.71
CA GLY A 156 -6.22 -6.94 -9.95
C GLY A 156 -6.29 -7.93 -8.79
N LEU A 157 -7.01 -9.03 -9.03
CA LEU A 157 -7.19 -10.10 -8.06
C LEU A 157 -5.95 -11.00 -8.02
N LEU A 158 -5.38 -11.14 -6.83
CA LEU A 158 -4.22 -11.96 -6.57
C LEU A 158 -4.51 -12.91 -5.42
N GLU A 159 -3.80 -14.03 -5.41
CA GLU A 159 -3.76 -14.92 -4.26
C GLU A 159 -2.49 -14.63 -3.47
N THR A 160 -2.62 -14.44 -2.17
CA THR A 160 -1.47 -14.32 -1.26
C THR A 160 -0.80 -15.69 -1.06
N GLU A 161 0.37 -15.72 -0.43
CA GLU A 161 1.13 -16.96 -0.21
C GLU A 161 0.40 -17.98 0.66
N ASP A 162 -0.50 -17.52 1.50
CA ASP A 162 -1.38 -18.33 2.34
C ASP A 162 -2.72 -18.67 1.67
N GLY A 163 -2.87 -18.39 0.38
CA GLY A 163 -4.03 -18.78 -0.42
C GLY A 163 -5.22 -17.81 -0.32
N ARG A 164 -5.06 -16.61 0.24
CA ARG A 164 -6.17 -15.65 0.39
C ARG A 164 -6.35 -14.81 -0.86
N PRO A 165 -7.58 -14.64 -1.37
CA PRO A 165 -7.86 -13.69 -2.43
C PRO A 165 -7.75 -12.27 -1.89
N VAL A 166 -6.90 -11.47 -2.52
CA VAL A 166 -6.76 -10.04 -2.28
C VAL A 166 -6.99 -9.25 -3.57
N GLU A 167 -7.65 -8.11 -3.45
CA GLU A 167 -7.68 -7.12 -4.53
C GLU A 167 -6.51 -6.16 -4.34
N VAL A 168 -5.61 -6.11 -5.33
CA VAL A 168 -4.44 -5.25 -5.29
C VAL A 168 -4.68 -4.04 -6.17
N THR A 169 -4.37 -2.86 -5.62
CA THR A 169 -4.26 -1.60 -6.38
C THR A 169 -2.92 -0.96 -6.07
N THR A 170 -2.24 -0.42 -7.09
CA THR A 170 -1.06 0.41 -6.87
C THR A 170 -1.51 1.83 -6.61
N ARG A 171 -0.96 2.46 -5.57
CA ARG A 171 -1.26 3.81 -5.16
C ARG A 171 0.00 4.64 -5.00
N ALA A 172 -0.14 5.95 -5.17
CA ALA A 172 0.90 6.93 -4.92
C ALA A 172 0.28 8.24 -4.43
N GLU A 173 1.13 9.17 -4.05
CA GLU A 173 0.76 10.54 -3.72
C GLU A 173 1.24 11.49 -4.82
N TYR A 174 0.35 12.38 -5.28
CA TYR A 174 0.67 13.46 -6.21
C TYR A 174 0.18 14.79 -5.62
N PHE A 175 1.10 15.73 -5.33
CA PHE A 175 0.78 16.99 -4.64
C PHE A 175 -0.10 16.84 -3.37
N GLY A 176 0.18 15.80 -2.57
CA GLY A 176 -0.58 15.50 -1.36
C GLY A 176 -1.89 14.75 -1.60
N HIS A 177 -2.24 14.44 -2.85
CA HIS A 177 -3.45 13.69 -3.18
C HIS A 177 -3.19 12.19 -3.23
N PRO A 178 -4.01 11.38 -2.53
CA PRO A 178 -3.98 9.94 -2.71
C PRO A 178 -4.51 9.60 -4.11
N CYS A 179 -3.73 8.85 -4.87
CA CYS A 179 -4.05 8.45 -6.23
C CYS A 179 -3.87 6.95 -6.42
N GLU A 180 -4.74 6.33 -7.23
CA GLU A 180 -4.52 5.01 -7.81
C GLU A 180 -3.75 5.17 -9.11
N ILE A 181 -2.76 4.32 -9.34
CA ILE A 181 -1.98 4.29 -10.58
C ILE A 181 -2.68 3.38 -11.58
N ALA A 182 -3.12 3.97 -12.69
CA ALA A 182 -3.77 3.26 -13.79
C ALA A 182 -2.77 2.52 -14.70
N GLY A 183 -1.54 3.02 -14.83
CA GLY A 183 -0.51 2.47 -15.71
C GLY A 183 0.71 3.38 -15.79
N ILE A 184 1.85 2.81 -16.22
CA ILE A 184 3.11 3.55 -16.42
C ILE A 184 3.61 3.24 -17.84
N THR A 185 3.76 4.26 -18.68
CA THR A 185 4.29 4.11 -20.04
C THR A 185 5.81 4.14 -20.06
N ALA A 186 6.42 3.69 -21.16
CA ALA A 186 7.87 3.57 -21.29
C ALA A 186 8.62 4.92 -21.22
N ASP A 187 7.95 6.02 -21.55
CA ASP A 187 8.47 7.39 -21.43
C ASP A 187 8.31 7.99 -20.02
N GLY A 188 7.76 7.22 -19.07
CA GLY A 188 7.61 7.64 -17.67
C GLY A 188 6.33 8.42 -17.39
N ALA A 189 5.39 8.53 -18.34
CA ALA A 189 4.08 9.07 -18.06
C ALA A 189 3.25 8.06 -17.22
N VAL A 190 2.51 8.58 -16.26
CA VAL A 190 1.72 7.81 -15.31
C VAL A 190 0.29 8.31 -15.34
N GLY A 191 -0.64 7.41 -15.64
CA GLY A 191 -2.06 7.67 -15.47
C GLY A 191 -2.45 7.55 -14.00
N LEU A 192 -3.10 8.57 -13.46
CA LEU A 192 -3.59 8.62 -12.08
C LEU A 192 -5.11 8.72 -12.07
N TYR A 193 -5.74 8.03 -11.13
CA TYR A 193 -7.10 8.31 -10.69
C TYR A 193 -7.06 8.87 -9.27
N TYR A 194 -7.69 10.02 -9.06
CA TYR A 194 -7.83 10.64 -7.75
C TYR A 194 -8.73 9.79 -6.84
N LEU A 195 -8.29 9.57 -5.60
CA LEU A 195 -9.02 8.79 -4.59
C LEU A 195 -9.59 9.65 -3.44
N GLY A 196 -9.31 10.96 -3.43
CA GLY A 196 -9.81 11.84 -2.39
C GLY A 196 -11.28 12.24 -2.60
N LYS A 197 -11.83 12.95 -1.61
CA LYS A 197 -13.25 13.37 -1.60
C LYS A 197 -13.44 14.81 -2.13
N ASP A 198 -12.38 15.56 -2.30
CA ASP A 198 -12.41 17.00 -2.62
C ASP A 198 -12.21 17.22 -4.13
N SER A 199 -13.32 17.26 -4.87
CA SER A 199 -13.30 17.43 -6.33
C SER A 199 -12.83 18.81 -6.77
N GLU A 200 -13.12 19.87 -6.00
CA GLU A 200 -12.70 21.24 -6.34
C GLU A 200 -11.17 21.35 -6.27
N ARG A 201 -10.56 20.72 -5.25
CA ARG A 201 -9.11 20.66 -5.15
C ARG A 201 -8.48 19.78 -6.23
N ALA A 202 -9.12 18.67 -6.59
CA ALA A 202 -8.66 17.83 -7.69
C ALA A 202 -8.66 18.60 -9.03
N GLU A 203 -9.73 19.35 -9.32
CA GLU A 203 -9.83 20.21 -10.50
C GLU A 203 -8.77 21.32 -10.50
N ALA A 204 -8.56 21.99 -9.36
CA ALA A 204 -7.55 23.04 -9.23
C ALA A 204 -6.13 22.52 -9.51
N ASP A 205 -5.85 21.27 -9.13
CA ASP A 205 -4.59 20.59 -9.42
C ASP A 205 -4.60 19.89 -10.79
N GLY A 206 -5.63 20.14 -11.61
CA GLY A 206 -5.82 19.77 -13.01
C GLY A 206 -6.04 18.28 -13.26
N PHE A 207 -6.74 17.61 -12.35
CA PHE A 207 -7.47 16.39 -12.70
C PHE A 207 -8.71 16.75 -13.50
N GLU A 208 -9.13 15.86 -14.41
CA GLU A 208 -10.34 16.01 -15.22
C GLU A 208 -11.18 14.73 -15.11
N PRO A 209 -12.52 14.82 -15.10
CA PRO A 209 -13.37 13.63 -15.07
C PRO A 209 -13.23 12.82 -16.38
N ASP A 210 -13.03 11.52 -16.27
CA ASP A 210 -13.03 10.57 -17.38
C ASP A 210 -14.46 10.16 -17.78
N GLU A 211 -14.58 9.27 -18.77
CA GLU A 211 -15.87 8.75 -19.26
C GLU A 211 -16.71 8.03 -18.18
N ASN A 212 -16.07 7.57 -17.10
CA ASN A 212 -16.71 6.91 -15.96
C ASN A 212 -16.95 7.88 -14.78
N GLY A 213 -16.67 9.17 -14.96
CA GLY A 213 -16.76 10.19 -13.91
C GLY A 213 -15.66 10.11 -12.86
N ARG A 214 -14.58 9.36 -13.10
CA ARG A 214 -13.39 9.34 -12.23
C ARG A 214 -12.50 10.52 -12.59
N TRP A 215 -12.06 11.27 -11.60
CA TRP A 215 -11.07 12.32 -11.77
C TRP A 215 -9.71 11.70 -12.11
N ALA A 216 -9.19 12.00 -13.30
CA ALA A 216 -7.99 11.41 -13.86
C ALA A 216 -6.98 12.47 -14.31
N ARG A 217 -5.70 12.11 -14.32
CA ARG A 217 -4.61 12.97 -14.80
C ARG A 217 -3.42 12.15 -15.27
N ALA A 218 -2.69 12.66 -16.26
CA ALA A 218 -1.37 12.15 -16.62
C ALA A 218 -0.27 13.00 -15.97
N VAL A 219 0.69 12.37 -15.30
CA VAL A 219 1.84 13.03 -14.67
C VAL A 219 3.13 12.27 -14.98
N HIS A 220 4.29 12.77 -14.58
CA HIS A 220 5.53 12.01 -14.72
C HIS A 220 5.79 11.14 -13.48
N ILE A 221 6.46 9.99 -13.65
CA ILE A 221 6.82 9.08 -12.55
C ILE A 221 7.69 9.72 -11.46
N TYR A 222 8.39 10.80 -11.80
CA TYR A 222 9.18 11.58 -10.83
C TYR A 222 8.36 12.54 -9.97
N ASP A 223 7.12 12.83 -10.37
CA ASP A 223 6.20 13.67 -9.60
C ASP A 223 5.49 12.88 -8.49
N LEU A 224 5.62 11.55 -8.51
CA LEU A 224 5.00 10.68 -7.52
C LEU A 224 5.84 10.56 -6.26
N ALA A 225 5.13 10.61 -5.12
CA ALA A 225 5.63 10.24 -3.81
C ALA A 225 4.88 9.01 -3.26
N ARG A 226 5.42 8.39 -2.21
CA ARG A 226 4.75 7.32 -1.43
C ARG A 226 4.14 6.19 -2.28
N TYR A 227 4.92 5.67 -3.22
CA TYR A 227 4.52 4.52 -4.05
C TYR A 227 4.33 3.27 -3.19
N GLN A 228 3.14 2.68 -3.27
CA GLN A 228 2.73 1.57 -2.41
C GLN A 228 1.62 0.75 -3.07
N GLU A 229 1.47 -0.50 -2.67
CA GLU A 229 0.35 -1.35 -3.03
C GLU A 229 -0.65 -1.41 -1.88
N HIS A 230 -1.93 -1.39 -2.21
CA HIS A 230 -3.04 -1.62 -1.29
C HIS A 230 -3.65 -2.98 -1.62
N HIS A 231 -3.54 -3.92 -0.68
CA HIS A 231 -4.01 -5.30 -0.79
C HIS A 231 -5.26 -5.46 0.07
N ALA A 232 -6.43 -5.24 -0.51
CA ALA A 232 -7.71 -5.39 0.18
C ALA A 232 -8.01 -6.88 0.39
N ASP A 233 -8.27 -7.29 1.62
CA ASP A 233 -8.56 -8.69 1.93
C ASP A 233 -10.04 -9.00 1.65
N LEU A 234 -10.29 -9.83 0.63
CA LEU A 234 -11.64 -10.20 0.23
C LEU A 234 -12.22 -11.35 1.06
N TYR A 235 -11.38 -12.03 1.85
CA TYR A 235 -11.76 -13.16 2.69
C TYR A 235 -12.15 -12.74 4.11
N PHE A 236 -11.66 -11.60 4.60
CA PHE A 236 -11.81 -11.14 5.99
C PHE A 236 -13.26 -11.14 6.46
N ASP A 237 -14.15 -10.48 5.71
CA ASP A 237 -15.58 -10.39 6.07
C ASP A 237 -16.27 -11.76 6.08
N THR A 238 -15.89 -12.65 5.16
CA THR A 238 -16.43 -14.01 5.09
C THR A 238 -15.96 -14.84 6.29
N TRP A 239 -14.69 -14.73 6.64
CA TRP A 239 -14.13 -15.38 7.83
C TRP A 239 -14.79 -14.89 9.12
N LEU A 240 -15.00 -13.58 9.27
CA LEU A 240 -15.69 -12.97 10.41
C LEU A 240 -17.08 -13.59 10.61
N ARG A 241 -17.87 -13.70 9.54
CA ARG A 241 -19.21 -14.31 9.59
C ARG A 241 -19.17 -15.78 9.97
N GLY A 242 -18.14 -16.51 9.53
CA GLY A 242 -17.94 -17.92 9.88
C GLY A 242 -17.61 -18.15 11.37
N ARG A 243 -17.07 -17.14 12.05
CA ARG A 243 -16.76 -17.21 13.49
C ARG A 243 -17.99 -16.95 14.38
N GLY A 244 -18.89 -16.07 13.96
CA GLY A 244 -20.12 -15.75 14.70
C GLY A 244 -21.19 -16.85 14.72
N ASN A 245 -21.03 -17.91 13.91
CA ASN A 245 -21.93 -19.07 13.87
C ASN A 245 -21.45 -20.26 14.74
N ARG A 246 -20.49 -20.04 15.64
CA ARG A 246 -20.05 -21.01 16.66
C ARG A 246 -20.33 -20.47 18.05
#